data_AF-A0A6A9SJC4-F1
#
_entry.id   AF-A0A6A9SJC4-F1
#
_cell.length_a   1.000
_cell.length_b   1.000
_cell.length_c   1.000
_cell.angle_alpha   90.00
_cell.angle_beta   90.00
_cell.angle_gamma   90.00
#
_symmetry.space_group_name_H-M   'P 1'
#
loop_
_entity.id
_entity.type
_entity.pdbx_description
1 polymer ?
#
loop_
_entity_poly.entity_id
_entity_poly.type
_entity_poly.pdbx_seq_one_letter_code
_entity_poly.pdbx_strand_id
1 'polypeptide(L)' 'MNDWVRGWKDEFDVESPNQLRGTIADQGLDVTEKDRRREIAREWEPVQRRIEIVGFAIREWDFLAPATKRGEVRR' A
#
# COMPACT_ATOMS: atom_id res chain seq x y z
N MET A 1 -1.36 -1.30 7.57
CA MET A 1 -1.35 -0.60 6.27
C MET A 1 -0.09 0.26 6.24
N ASN A 2 0.62 0.39 5.12
CA ASN A 2 1.84 1.18 5.06
C ASN A 2 1.50 2.68 5.14
N ASP A 3 2.26 3.45 5.92
CA ASP A 3 2.00 4.87 6.19
C ASP A 3 1.98 5.74 4.93
N TRP A 4 2.75 5.37 3.90
CA TRP A 4 2.76 6.07 2.61
C TRP A 4 1.46 5.90 1.85
N VAL A 5 0.99 4.65 1.72
CA VAL A 5 -0.28 4.35 1.07
C VAL A 5 -1.43 4.99 1.82
N ARG A 6 -1.41 4.97 3.16
CA ARG A 6 -2.43 5.63 3.97
C ARG A 6 -2.41 7.16 3.75
N GLY A 7 -1.23 7.77 3.73
CA GLY A 7 -1.07 9.19 3.45
C GLY A 7 -1.65 9.60 2.09
N TRP A 8 -1.38 8.83 1.04
CA TRP A 8 -1.95 9.13 -0.29
C TRP A 8 -3.47 8.91 -0.36
N LYS A 9 -4.01 7.90 0.34
CA LYS A 9 -5.46 7.70 0.44
C LYS A 9 -6.15 8.90 1.08
N ASP A 10 -5.62 9.32 2.23
CA ASP A 10 -6.18 10.41 3.02
C ASP A 10 -6.02 11.76 2.30
N GLU A 11 -4.90 12.00 1.61
CA GLU A 11 -4.63 13.25 0.89
C GLU A 11 -5.58 13.46 -0.30
N PHE A 12 -5.83 12.41 -1.08
CA PHE A 12 -6.61 12.52 -2.32
C PHE A 12 -8.04 12.01 -2.21
N ASP A 13 -8.44 11.48 -1.05
CA ASP A 13 -9.73 10.83 -0.81
C ASP A 13 -10.03 9.72 -1.84
N VAL A 14 -9.05 8.83 -2.04
CA VAL A 14 -9.12 7.73 -3.02
C VAL A 14 -8.60 6.43 -2.42
N GLU A 15 -9.12 5.30 -2.89
CA GLU A 15 -8.76 3.98 -2.37
C GLU A 15 -7.76 3.22 -3.23
N SER A 16 -7.46 3.71 -4.45
CA SER A 16 -6.59 3.02 -5.40
C SER A 16 -5.86 3.97 -6.36
N PRO A 17 -4.72 3.53 -6.94
CA PRO A 17 -4.02 4.28 -7.99
C PRO A 17 -4.92 4.63 -9.19
N ASN A 18 -5.87 3.76 -9.54
CA ASN A 18 -6.79 4.03 -10.65
C ASN A 18 -7.82 5.11 -10.33
N GLN A 19 -8.32 5.16 -9.09
CA GLN A 19 -9.17 6.26 -8.65
C GLN A 19 -8.39 7.58 -8.67
N LEU A 20 -7.14 7.57 -8.18
CA LEU A 20 -6.26 8.75 -8.27
C LEU A 20 -6.08 9.21 -9.72
N ARG A 21 -5.87 8.28 -10.67
CA ARG A 21 -5.80 8.63 -12.10
C ARG A 21 -7.10 9.26 -12.63
N GLY A 22 -8.25 8.82 -12.12
CA GLY A 22 -9.55 9.41 -12.45
C GLY A 22 -9.64 10.89 -12.08
N THR A 23 -9.04 11.30 -10.97
CA THR A 23 -9.04 12.71 -10.52
C THR A 23 -8.27 13.65 -11.45
N ILE A 24 -7.34 13.14 -12.26
CA ILE A 24 -6.54 13.96 -13.20
C ILE A 24 -7.42 14.64 -14.26
N ALA A 25 -8.56 14.04 -14.59
CA ALA A 25 -9.50 14.58 -15.57
C ALA A 25 -10.28 15.81 -15.06
N ASP A 26 -10.16 16.15 -13.78
CA ASP A 26 -10.84 17.30 -13.20
C ASP A 26 -10.36 18.62 -13.83
N GLN A 27 -11.32 19.49 -14.14
CA GLN A 27 -11.12 20.76 -14.85
C GLN A 27 -10.54 21.84 -13.93
N GLY A 28 -10.66 21.69 -12.60
CA GLY A 28 -10.13 22.63 -11.60
C GLY A 28 -8.62 22.52 -11.34
N LEU A 29 -7.94 21.56 -11.96
CA LEU A 29 -6.54 21.25 -11.68
C LEU A 29 -5.58 21.89 -12.68
N ASP A 30 -4.54 22.51 -12.15
CA ASP A 30 -3.41 22.96 -12.95
C ASP A 30 -2.55 21.77 -13.44
N VAL A 31 -1.62 22.07 -14.35
CA VAL A 31 -0.76 21.04 -14.97
C VAL A 31 0.18 20.40 -13.94
N THR A 32 0.69 21.19 -12.99
CA THR A 32 1.62 20.72 -11.95
C THR A 32 0.95 19.70 -11.04
N GLU A 33 -0.27 19.97 -10.60
CA GLU A 33 -1.03 19.07 -9.75
C GLU A 33 -1.50 17.82 -10.52
N LYS A 34 -1.83 17.95 -11.81
CA LYS A 34 -2.09 16.78 -12.67
C LYS A 34 -0.86 15.88 -12.79
N ASP A 35 0.32 16.45 -12.96
CA ASP A 35 1.57 15.69 -13.06
C ASP A 35 1.96 15.05 -11.73
N ARG A 36 1.78 15.76 -10.61
CA ARG A 36 1.97 15.20 -9.27
C ARG A 36 1.09 13.97 -9.03
N ARG A 37 -0.19 14.04 -9.38
CA ARG A 37 -1.10 12.88 -9.25
C ARG A 37 -0.71 11.71 -10.17
N ARG A 38 -0.17 11.97 -11.37
CA ARG A 38 0.35 10.92 -12.25
C ARG A 38 1.56 10.21 -11.65
N GLU A 39 2.48 10.98 -11.06
CA GLU A 39 3.67 10.45 -10.42
C GLU A 39 3.30 9.59 -9.21
N ILE A 40 2.47 10.12 -8.30
CA ILE A 40 2.00 9.36 -7.13
C ILE A 40 1.27 8.08 -7.55
N ALA A 41 0.41 8.13 -8.57
CA ALA A 41 -0.26 6.93 -9.06
C ALA A 41 0.71 5.89 -9.65
N ARG A 42 1.86 6.29 -10.19
CA ARG A 42 2.91 5.37 -10.67
C ARG A 42 3.70 4.78 -9.51
N GLU A 43 3.97 5.56 -8.46
CA GLU A 43 4.69 5.08 -7.27
C GLU A 43 3.84 4.17 -6.39
N TRP A 44 2.54 4.40 -6.34
CA TRP A 44 1.63 3.62 -5.50
C TRP A 44 1.56 2.15 -5.90
N GLU A 45 1.43 1.85 -7.19
CA GLU A 45 1.33 0.46 -7.70
C GLU A 45 2.42 -0.49 -7.19
N PRO A 46 3.73 -0.19 -7.32
CA PRO A 46 4.78 -1.06 -6.82
C PRO A 46 4.78 -1.18 -5.29
N VAL A 47 4.46 -0.10 -4.57
CA VAL A 47 4.37 -0.12 -3.10
C VAL A 47 3.24 -1.04 -2.65
N GLN A 48 2.05 -0.92 -3.24
CA GLN A 48 0.90 -1.76 -2.93
C GLN A 48 1.19 -3.24 -3.24
N ARG A 49 1.76 -3.54 -4.41
CA ARG A 49 2.15 -4.90 -4.78
C ARG A 49 3.13 -5.50 -3.78
N ARG A 50 4.12 -4.73 -3.31
CA ARG A 50 5.09 -5.22 -2.32
C ARG A 50 4.43 -5.51 -0.97
N ILE A 51 3.49 -4.68 -0.53
CA ILE A 51 2.72 -4.92 0.69
C ILE A 51 1.93 -6.23 0.59
N GLU A 52 1.29 -6.49 -0.55
CA GLU A 52 0.54 -7.73 -0.79
C GLU A 52 1.45 -8.95 -0.72
N ILE A 53 2.60 -8.93 -1.42
CA ILE A 53 3.58 -10.02 -1.43
C ILE A 53 4.15 -10.28 -0.04
N VAL A 54 4.63 -9.24 0.65
CA VAL A 54 5.24 -9.39 1.98
C VAL A 54 4.18 -9.84 2.99
N GLY A 55 2.98 -9.28 2.93
CA GLY A 55 1.88 -9.69 3.80
C GLY A 55 1.47 -11.14 3.56
N PHE A 56 1.49 -11.61 2.32
CA PHE A 56 1.28 -13.03 2.00
C PHE A 56 2.40 -13.90 2.58
N ALA A 57 3.66 -13.54 2.35
CA ALA A 57 4.81 -14.31 2.85
C ALA A 57 4.82 -14.43 4.39
N ILE A 58 4.46 -13.36 5.11
CA ILE A 58 4.35 -13.39 6.57
C ILE A 58 3.25 -14.35 7.02
N ARG A 59 2.05 -14.27 6.42
CA ARG A 59 0.95 -15.19 6.77
C ARG A 59 1.30 -16.64 6.49
N GLU A 60 1.97 -16.91 5.38
CA GLU A 60 2.42 -18.25 5.01
C GLU A 60 3.50 -18.75 5.96
N TRP A 61 4.46 -17.90 6.33
CA TRP A 61 5.47 -18.24 7.33
C TRP A 61 4.86 -18.56 8.70
N ASP A 62 3.92 -17.73 9.18
CA ASP A 62 3.20 -17.96 10.43
C ASP A 62 2.38 -19.26 10.40
N PHE A 63 1.85 -19.63 9.23
CA PHE A 63 1.13 -20.89 9.03
C PHE A 63 2.05 -22.12 9.03
N LEU A 64 3.19 -22.06 8.33
CA LEU A 64 4.12 -23.19 8.17
C LEU A 64 5.03 -23.40 9.38
N ALA A 65 5.33 -22.34 10.13
CA ALA A 65 6.07 -22.38 11.38
C ALA A 65 5.23 -21.82 12.53
N PRO A 66 4.09 -22.47 12.88
CA PRO A 66 3.15 -21.97 13.88
C PRO A 66 3.74 -22.17 15.27
N ALA A 67 4.69 -21.30 15.62
CA ALA A 67 5.64 -21.51 16.71
C ALA A 67 6.28 -22.91 16.66
N THR A 68 7.59 -22.98 16.40
CA THR A 68 8.39 -23.90 17.22
C THR A 68 7.95 -23.63 18.65
N LYS A 69 7.21 -24.59 19.24
CA LYS A 69 6.58 -24.45 20.55
C LYS A 69 7.51 -23.61 21.41
N ARG A 70 7.06 -22.41 21.78
CA ARG A 70 7.70 -21.63 22.84
C ARG A 70 7.92 -22.64 23.95
N GLY A 71 9.17 -23.07 24.10
CA GLY A 71 9.55 -24.12 25.01
C GLY A 71 9.41 -23.58 26.42
N GLU A 72 8.18 -23.49 26.90
CA GLU A 72 7.84 -23.95 28.23
C GLU A 72 8.47 -25.34 28.38
N VAL A 73 9.68 -25.37 28.92
CA VAL A 73 10.06 -26.08 30.15
C VAL A 73 11.54 -25.76 30.34
N ARG A 74 11.83 -24.78 31.21
CA ARG A 74 13.08 -24.81 31.97
C ARG A 74 12.68 -24.84 33.44
N ARG A 75 12.71 -26.05 34.01
CA ARG A 75 12.76 -26.28 35.45
C ARG A 75 14.02 -25.65 36.03
#